data_AF-A0A5C8JRK1-F1
#
_entry.id   AF-A0A5C8JRK1-F1
#
_cell.length_a   1.000
_cell.length_b   1.000
_cell.length_c   1.000
_cell.angle_alpha   90.00
_cell.angle_beta   90.00
_cell.angle_gamma   90.00
#
_symmetry.space_group_name_H-M   'P 1'
#
loop_
_entity.id
_entity.type
_entity.pdbx_description
1 polymer ?
#
loop_
_entity_poly.entity_id
_entity_poly.type
_entity_poly.pdbx_seq_one_letter_code
_entity_poly.pdbx_strand_id
1 'polypeptide(L)'
;MGNVLSDRVTKTHRLVASEQELREAIGHELAGQDLGEPVIMGGHFMLFEDDATGRLVPGVIEEQHDETMRRRVAGRVGIFPGYTWRLAADLARPYVESGVGARLLLLINDWQYVPRTGRPASELRAEFFEGFTGLPAGYRDDLAAAGLPEDLVLPSRKHPLAFPETWLKYRFQKAADKFVKQGLLEKRFLGADEPEEGVRDTEVAFVDADGNYRTLISCGVTGCAGEITEMIAEVHRAGHRTILIFAPGECLMPVQTGVEIALSLYGLRGMRVVIADPGGSGEMSEDEIYGNLVSVSTFRS
;
A
#
# COMPACT_ATOMS: atom_id res chain seq x y z
N MET A 1 -21.52 16.20 -22.52
CA MET A 1 -20.97 15.04 -23.24
C MET A 1 -19.50 15.31 -23.55
N GLY A 2 -18.62 14.98 -22.61
CA GLY A 2 -17.19 14.90 -22.85
C GLY A 2 -16.81 13.43 -22.84
N ASN A 3 -16.45 12.88 -23.98
CA ASN A 3 -15.88 11.54 -24.08
C ASN A 3 -14.50 11.61 -23.42
N VAL A 4 -14.43 11.33 -22.12
CA VAL A 4 -13.18 10.90 -21.50
C VAL A 4 -12.92 9.54 -22.14
N LEU A 5 -11.99 9.50 -23.09
CA LEU A 5 -11.40 8.25 -23.55
C LEU A 5 -10.82 7.57 -22.31
N SER A 6 -11.60 6.68 -21.71
CA SER A 6 -11.14 5.72 -20.72
C SER A 6 -10.10 4.88 -21.43
N ASP A 7 -8.82 5.17 -21.18
CA ASP A 7 -7.75 4.27 -21.59
C ASP A 7 -8.06 2.93 -20.93
N ARG A 8 -8.25 1.89 -21.75
CA ARG A 8 -8.79 0.61 -21.31
C ARG A 8 -7.80 -0.07 -20.38
N VAL A 9 -8.07 -0.05 -19.09
CA VAL A 9 -7.30 -0.81 -18.11
C VAL A 9 -7.44 -2.30 -18.41
N THR A 10 -6.32 -2.98 -18.61
CA THR A 10 -6.29 -4.44 -18.78
C THR A 10 -5.80 -5.09 -17.50
N LYS A 11 -6.42 -6.22 -17.15
CA LYS A 11 -6.12 -7.00 -15.95
C LYS A 11 -5.77 -8.44 -16.32
N THR A 12 -4.65 -8.94 -15.82
CA THR A 12 -4.33 -10.37 -15.79
C THR A 12 -4.29 -10.85 -14.36
N HIS A 13 -4.59 -12.13 -14.15
CA HIS A 13 -4.58 -12.76 -12.83
C HIS A 13 -4.08 -14.20 -12.97
N ARG A 14 -3.26 -14.63 -12.02
CA ARG A 14 -2.79 -16.01 -11.88
C ARG A 14 -2.63 -16.35 -10.40
N LEU A 15 -2.69 -17.65 -10.11
CA LEU A 15 -2.35 -18.21 -8.81
C LEU A 15 -0.98 -18.88 -8.89
N VAL A 16 -0.22 -18.83 -7.80
CA VAL A 16 1.09 -19.47 -7.64
C VAL A 16 1.14 -20.23 -6.32
N ALA A 17 1.88 -21.34 -6.29
CA ALA A 17 1.93 -22.28 -5.17
C ALA A 17 3.28 -22.31 -4.43
N SER A 18 4.22 -21.43 -4.80
CA SER A 18 5.52 -21.32 -4.14
C SER A 18 6.17 -19.95 -4.33
N GLU A 19 7.16 -19.61 -3.51
CA GLU A 19 7.94 -18.39 -3.66
C GLU A 19 8.67 -18.34 -5.01
N GLN A 20 9.17 -19.48 -5.48
CA GLN A 20 9.82 -19.56 -6.79
C GLN A 20 8.83 -19.17 -7.91
N GLU A 21 7.63 -19.75 -7.90
CA GLU A 21 6.60 -19.41 -8.88
C GLU A 21 6.16 -17.95 -8.79
N LEU A 22 6.11 -17.39 -7.57
CA LEU A 22 5.84 -15.97 -7.34
C LEU A 22 6.91 -15.08 -7.97
N ARG A 23 8.19 -15.37 -7.71
CA ARG A 23 9.33 -14.64 -8.29
C ARG A 23 9.34 -14.73 -9.80
N GLU A 24 9.06 -15.89 -10.37
CA GLU A 24 8.95 -16.08 -11.83
C GLU A 24 7.77 -15.29 -12.42
N ALA A 25 6.62 -15.28 -11.74
CA ALA A 25 5.45 -14.49 -12.14
C ALA A 25 5.76 -13.00 -12.19
N ILE A 26 6.32 -12.46 -11.10
CA ILE A 26 6.72 -11.06 -10.99
C ILE A 26 7.80 -10.74 -12.03
N GLY A 27 8.82 -11.59 -12.14
CA GLY A 27 9.91 -11.43 -13.09
C GLY A 27 9.42 -11.31 -14.53
N HIS A 28 8.44 -12.14 -14.94
CA HIS A 28 7.82 -12.03 -16.26
C HIS A 28 7.08 -10.70 -16.47
N GLU A 29 6.40 -10.22 -15.43
CA GLU A 29 5.63 -8.97 -15.47
C GLU A 29 6.51 -7.71 -15.42
N LEU A 30 7.71 -7.82 -14.83
CA LEU A 30 8.70 -6.75 -14.76
C LEU A 30 9.75 -6.80 -15.89
N ALA A 31 9.89 -7.93 -16.58
CA ALA A 31 10.81 -8.09 -17.71
C ALA A 31 10.24 -7.43 -18.98
N GLY A 32 10.83 -6.31 -19.39
CA GLY A 32 10.51 -5.65 -20.65
C GLY A 32 11.36 -4.40 -20.85
N GLN A 33 11.90 -4.23 -22.06
CA GLN A 33 12.82 -3.12 -22.38
C GLN A 33 12.20 -1.72 -22.24
N ASP A 34 10.86 -1.63 -22.25
CA ASP A 34 10.11 -0.37 -22.15
C ASP A 34 9.58 -0.05 -20.73
N LEU A 35 9.89 -0.87 -19.71
CA LEU A 35 9.22 -0.80 -18.40
C LEU A 35 9.86 0.13 -17.38
N GLY A 36 10.99 0.74 -17.76
CA GLY A 36 11.67 1.76 -16.98
C GLY A 36 12.22 1.25 -15.64
N GLU A 37 12.30 2.16 -14.68
CA GLU A 37 12.81 1.96 -13.33
C GLU A 37 11.68 1.49 -12.40
N PRO A 38 11.61 0.20 -12.02
CA PRO A 38 10.51 -0.31 -11.22
C PRO A 38 10.56 0.20 -9.78
N VAL A 39 9.40 0.44 -9.20
CA VAL A 39 9.25 0.66 -7.75
C VAL A 39 8.70 -0.61 -7.12
N ILE A 40 9.38 -1.11 -6.10
CA ILE A 40 8.99 -2.34 -5.41
C ILE A 40 8.58 -2.00 -3.99
N MET A 41 7.28 -2.07 -3.71
CA MET A 41 6.74 -1.91 -2.37
C MET A 41 6.83 -3.22 -1.60
N GLY A 42 7.54 -3.19 -0.48
CA GLY A 42 7.65 -4.27 0.48
C GLY A 42 7.85 -3.72 1.89
N GLY A 43 7.81 -4.58 2.90
CA GLY A 43 8.05 -4.15 4.27
C GLY A 43 6.91 -3.35 4.89
N HIS A 44 5.71 -3.38 4.31
CA HIS A 44 4.57 -2.65 4.85
C HIS A 44 4.24 -3.10 6.27
N PHE A 45 4.28 -2.16 7.22
CA PHE A 45 3.96 -2.42 8.62
C PHE A 45 2.98 -1.39 9.18
N MET A 46 2.29 -1.80 10.25
CA MET A 46 1.39 -0.95 11.02
C MET A 46 2.11 -0.41 12.25
N LEU A 47 1.70 0.76 12.75
CA LEU A 47 2.16 1.26 14.03
C LEU A 47 1.30 0.72 15.18
N PHE A 48 1.95 0.29 16.25
CA PHE A 48 1.31 -0.18 17.48
C PHE A 48 1.70 0.73 18.64
N GLU A 49 0.76 0.99 19.56
CA GLU A 49 1.11 1.61 20.82
C GLU A 49 1.75 0.59 21.75
N ASP A 50 2.96 0.92 22.22
CA ASP A 50 3.64 0.23 23.31
C ASP A 50 3.14 0.79 24.65
N ASP A 51 2.40 -0.05 25.39
CA ASP A 51 1.81 0.30 26.68
C ASP A 51 2.86 0.71 27.72
N ALA A 52 4.10 0.19 27.62
CA ALA A 52 5.16 0.50 28.57
C ALA A 52 5.72 1.92 28.39
N THR A 53 5.80 2.39 27.15
CA THR A 53 6.39 3.69 26.81
C THR A 53 5.36 4.75 26.42
N GLY A 54 4.11 4.35 26.12
CA GLY A 54 3.06 5.22 25.60
C GLY A 54 3.41 5.83 24.23
N ARG A 55 4.24 5.13 23.45
CA ARG A 55 4.73 5.55 22.13
C ARG A 55 4.32 4.57 21.04
N LEU A 56 4.33 5.04 19.80
CA LEU A 56 4.15 4.17 18.66
C LEU A 56 5.46 3.48 18.30
N VAL A 57 5.39 2.18 18.05
CA VAL A 57 6.49 1.34 17.60
C VAL A 57 6.13 0.64 16.29
N PRO A 58 7.11 0.32 15.42
CA PRO A 58 6.85 -0.44 14.20
C PRO A 58 6.29 -1.82 14.52
N GLY A 59 5.26 -2.25 13.81
CA GLY A 59 4.70 -3.61 13.88
C GLY A 59 5.52 -4.61 13.09
N VAL A 60 6.78 -4.78 13.45
CA VAL A 60 7.72 -5.75 12.85
C VAL A 60 8.20 -6.67 13.97
N ILE A 61 8.00 -7.99 13.81
CA ILE A 61 8.24 -8.98 14.87
C ILE A 61 9.67 -8.88 15.41
N GLU A 62 10.64 -8.76 14.50
CA GLU A 62 12.07 -8.73 14.75
C GLU A 62 12.52 -7.50 15.55
N GLU A 63 11.73 -6.42 15.51
CA GLU A 63 12.02 -5.16 16.21
C GLU A 63 11.41 -5.12 17.62
N GLN A 64 10.61 -6.12 18.02
CA GLN A 64 9.95 -6.12 19.33
C GLN A 64 10.84 -6.75 20.41
N HIS A 65 11.13 -5.98 21.46
CA HIS A 65 11.87 -6.45 22.64
C HIS A 65 10.96 -7.03 23.73
N ASP A 66 9.70 -6.59 23.80
CA ASP A 66 8.71 -7.11 24.74
C ASP A 66 7.97 -8.30 24.13
N GLU A 67 7.87 -9.39 24.88
CA GLU A 67 7.24 -10.65 24.42
C GLU A 67 5.72 -10.51 24.21
N THR A 68 5.05 -9.65 24.99
CA THR A 68 3.61 -9.40 24.83
C THR A 68 3.35 -8.65 23.53
N MET A 69 4.11 -7.59 23.28
CA MET A 69 4.05 -6.85 22.03
C MET A 69 4.43 -7.74 20.84
N ARG A 70 5.50 -8.52 20.96
CA ARG A 70 5.92 -9.48 19.92
C ARG A 70 4.80 -10.43 19.54
N ARG A 71 4.09 -11.01 20.51
CA ARG A 71 2.93 -11.88 20.25
C ARG A 71 1.76 -11.13 19.61
N ARG A 72 1.48 -9.90 20.05
CA ARG A 72 0.43 -9.05 19.48
C ARG A 72 0.71 -8.74 18.01
N VAL A 73 1.94 -8.35 17.69
CA VAL A 73 2.38 -8.09 16.31
C VAL A 73 2.31 -9.38 15.50
N ALA A 74 2.91 -10.47 15.99
CA ALA A 74 2.92 -11.75 15.30
C ALA A 74 1.50 -12.25 14.96
N GLY A 75 0.58 -12.23 15.91
CA GLY A 75 -0.80 -12.64 15.69
C GLY A 75 -1.60 -11.75 14.75
N ARG A 76 -1.08 -10.56 14.39
CA ARG A 76 -1.80 -9.62 13.53
C ARG A 76 -1.23 -9.52 12.13
N VAL A 77 0.10 -9.54 11.99
CA VAL A 77 0.78 -9.33 10.71
C VAL A 77 1.72 -10.47 10.34
N GLY A 78 2.05 -11.36 11.28
CA GLY A 78 2.94 -12.48 11.03
C GLY A 78 4.32 -12.02 10.53
N ILE A 79 4.93 -12.85 9.69
CA ILE A 79 6.24 -12.54 9.08
C ILE A 79 6.16 -11.53 7.93
N PHE A 80 4.97 -11.09 7.53
CA PHE A 80 4.74 -10.33 6.30
C PHE A 80 5.64 -9.10 6.13
N PRO A 81 5.82 -8.20 7.12
CA PRO A 81 6.69 -7.04 6.93
C PRO A 81 8.14 -7.44 6.60
N GLY A 82 8.78 -8.25 7.45
CA GLY A 82 10.16 -8.70 7.20
C GLY A 82 10.29 -9.54 5.93
N TYR A 83 9.37 -10.47 5.72
CA TYR A 83 9.36 -11.35 4.55
C TYR A 83 9.28 -10.58 3.23
N THR A 84 8.31 -9.67 3.11
CA THR A 84 8.11 -8.90 1.88
C THR A 84 9.19 -7.85 1.65
N TRP A 85 9.81 -7.34 2.71
CA TRP A 85 10.97 -6.45 2.59
C TRP A 85 12.17 -7.18 1.97
N ARG A 86 12.53 -8.36 2.51
CA ARG A 86 13.59 -9.20 1.97
C ARG A 86 13.32 -9.60 0.51
N LEU A 87 12.10 -10.02 0.21
CA LEU A 87 11.67 -10.35 -1.15
C LEU A 87 11.81 -9.14 -2.09
N ALA A 88 11.43 -7.94 -1.63
CA ALA A 88 11.58 -6.71 -2.41
C ALA A 88 13.05 -6.36 -2.68
N ALA A 89 13.92 -6.47 -1.67
CA ALA A 89 15.36 -6.24 -1.81
C ALA A 89 15.97 -7.22 -2.84
N ASP A 90 15.66 -8.51 -2.74
CA ASP A 90 16.12 -9.52 -3.69
C ASP A 90 15.67 -9.25 -5.13
N LEU A 91 14.41 -8.79 -5.30
CA LEU A 91 13.87 -8.45 -6.62
C LEU A 91 14.49 -7.17 -7.19
N ALA A 92 14.87 -6.21 -6.35
CA ALA A 92 15.51 -4.97 -6.78
C ALA A 92 16.98 -5.20 -7.20
N ARG A 93 17.69 -6.11 -6.52
CA ARG A 93 19.12 -6.38 -6.73
C ARG A 93 19.54 -6.51 -8.20
N PRO A 94 18.94 -7.40 -9.03
CA PRO A 94 19.39 -7.56 -10.42
C PRO A 94 19.21 -6.30 -11.29
N TYR A 95 18.24 -5.44 -10.98
CA TYR A 95 18.06 -4.17 -11.67
C TYR A 95 19.18 -3.20 -11.32
N VAL A 96 19.49 -3.06 -10.02
CA VAL A 96 20.56 -2.18 -9.54
C VAL A 96 21.92 -2.64 -10.05
N GLU A 97 22.22 -3.95 -10.01
CA GLU A 97 23.44 -4.54 -10.56
C GLU A 97 23.59 -4.28 -12.07
N SER A 98 22.47 -4.22 -12.79
CA SER A 98 22.42 -3.91 -14.23
C SER A 98 22.42 -2.40 -14.54
N GLY A 99 22.51 -1.54 -13.52
CA GLY A 99 22.48 -0.08 -13.66
C GLY A 99 21.09 0.51 -13.93
N VAL A 100 20.02 -0.26 -13.74
CA VAL A 100 18.63 0.22 -13.83
C VAL A 100 18.22 0.80 -12.48
N GLY A 101 17.66 2.01 -12.46
CA GLY A 101 17.32 2.76 -11.26
C GLY A 101 16.10 2.26 -10.47
N ALA A 102 15.98 0.95 -10.22
CA ALA A 102 14.92 0.40 -9.36
C ALA A 102 14.89 1.08 -7.98
N ARG A 103 13.70 1.21 -7.39
CA ARG A 103 13.50 1.83 -6.07
C ARG A 103 12.67 0.93 -5.16
N LEU A 104 12.89 1.06 -3.86
CA LEU A 104 12.06 0.41 -2.85
C LEU A 104 11.05 1.40 -2.28
N LEU A 105 9.84 0.95 -1.94
CA LEU A 105 8.83 1.80 -1.31
C LEU A 105 8.38 1.19 0.01
N LEU A 106 8.53 1.94 1.10
CA LEU A 106 8.02 1.57 2.41
C LEU A 106 6.70 2.31 2.71
N LEU A 107 5.61 1.56 2.78
CA LEU A 107 4.29 2.07 3.19
C LEU A 107 4.11 1.82 4.69
N ILE A 108 3.69 2.84 5.45
CA ILE A 108 3.44 2.71 6.90
C ILE A 108 1.97 2.99 7.17
N ASN A 109 1.26 1.99 7.69
CA ASN A 109 -0.08 2.17 8.23
C ASN A 109 0.03 2.77 9.64
N ASP A 110 -0.18 4.07 9.71
CA ASP A 110 0.01 4.88 10.91
C ASP A 110 -1.32 5.18 11.62
N TRP A 111 -2.43 4.52 11.29
CA TRP A 111 -3.76 4.90 11.80
C TRP A 111 -4.60 3.75 12.35
N GLN A 112 -4.32 2.49 12.00
CA GLN A 112 -5.23 1.38 12.32
C GLN A 112 -5.19 0.94 13.79
N TYR A 113 -4.00 0.89 14.40
CA TYR A 113 -3.81 0.45 15.80
C TYR A 113 -3.29 1.54 16.74
N VAL A 114 -3.44 2.81 16.34
CA VAL A 114 -3.17 3.94 17.22
C VAL A 114 -4.30 4.10 18.25
N PRO A 115 -4.00 4.57 19.47
CA PRO A 115 -4.99 4.73 20.52
C PRO A 115 -6.12 5.67 20.09
N ARG A 116 -7.34 5.33 20.51
CA ARG A 116 -8.53 6.17 20.36
C ARG A 116 -8.83 7.01 21.61
N THR A 117 -8.17 6.71 22.73
CA THR A 117 -8.38 7.34 24.03
C THR A 117 -7.04 7.74 24.63
N GLY A 118 -7.03 8.81 25.45
CA GLY A 118 -5.79 9.30 26.05
C GLY A 118 -5.10 10.31 25.13
N ARG A 119 -3.83 10.04 24.78
CA ARG A 119 -3.03 10.96 23.95
C ARG A 119 -3.59 11.06 22.53
N PRO A 120 -3.62 12.25 21.91
CA PRO A 120 -4.07 12.39 20.53
C PRO A 120 -3.21 11.58 19.56
N ALA A 121 -3.83 10.74 18.73
CA ALA A 121 -3.14 9.94 17.72
C ALA A 121 -2.31 10.78 16.74
N SER A 122 -2.67 12.05 16.50
CA SER A 122 -1.86 12.97 15.70
C SER A 122 -0.51 13.31 16.34
N GLU A 123 -0.46 13.46 17.66
CA GLU A 123 0.79 13.76 18.39
C GLU A 123 1.70 12.54 18.37
N LEU A 124 1.15 11.36 18.67
CA LEU A 124 1.88 10.09 18.66
C LEU A 124 2.50 9.78 17.29
N ARG A 125 1.75 10.01 16.20
CA ARG A 125 2.27 9.87 14.83
C ARG A 125 3.38 10.87 14.54
N ALA A 126 3.21 12.13 14.96
CA ALA A 126 4.22 13.16 14.74
C ALA A 126 5.53 12.79 15.45
N GLU A 127 5.45 12.34 16.71
CA GLU A 127 6.61 11.85 17.48
C GLU A 127 7.29 10.66 16.79
N PHE A 128 6.51 9.70 16.30
CA PHE A 128 7.07 8.56 15.56
C PHE A 128 7.84 9.02 14.33
N PHE A 129 7.23 9.82 13.46
CA PHE A 129 7.88 10.26 12.21
C PHE A 129 9.02 11.27 12.43
N GLU A 130 9.03 12.02 13.53
CA GLU A 130 10.18 12.85 13.91
C GLU A 130 11.37 11.98 14.35
N GLY A 131 11.11 10.87 15.05
CA GLY A 131 12.12 9.90 15.48
C GLY A 131 12.54 8.89 14.40
N PHE A 132 11.74 8.70 13.35
CA PHE A 132 11.97 7.69 12.30
C PHE A 132 13.00 8.15 11.27
N THR A 133 14.25 8.21 11.69
CA THR A 133 15.39 8.71 10.89
C THR A 133 16.19 7.63 10.15
N GLY A 134 15.85 6.36 10.37
CA GLY A 134 16.44 5.21 9.69
C GLY A 134 15.44 4.06 9.62
N LEU A 135 15.69 3.11 8.71
CA LEU A 135 14.86 1.91 8.56
C LEU A 135 14.90 1.02 9.83
N PRO A 136 13.94 0.10 10.01
CA PRO A 136 14.10 -1.00 10.97
C PRO A 136 15.45 -1.72 10.83
N ALA A 137 16.00 -2.25 11.92
CA ALA A 137 17.32 -2.88 11.90
C ALA A 137 17.37 -4.07 10.94
N GLY A 138 16.37 -4.96 11.01
CA GLY A 138 16.28 -6.09 10.08
C GLY A 138 16.22 -5.66 8.61
N TYR A 139 15.58 -4.52 8.33
CA TYR A 139 15.45 -4.02 6.97
C TYR A 139 16.79 -3.52 6.42
N ARG A 140 17.60 -2.86 7.26
CA ARG A 140 18.96 -2.46 6.89
C ARG A 140 19.85 -3.67 6.66
N ASP A 141 19.74 -4.68 7.51
CA ASP A 141 20.51 -5.92 7.38
C ASP A 141 20.19 -6.65 6.07
N ASP A 142 18.90 -6.71 5.69
CA ASP A 142 18.47 -7.28 4.40
C ASP A 142 19.02 -6.48 3.20
N LEU A 143 19.02 -5.14 3.25
CA LEU A 143 19.62 -4.31 2.21
C LEU A 143 21.12 -4.53 2.10
N ALA A 144 21.83 -4.55 3.23
CA ALA A 144 23.27 -4.79 3.28
C ALA A 144 23.62 -6.18 2.73
N ALA A 145 22.85 -7.22 3.07
CA ALA A 145 23.02 -8.57 2.55
C ALA A 145 22.78 -8.65 1.04
N ALA A 146 21.85 -7.86 0.51
CA ALA A 146 21.60 -7.73 -0.92
C ALA A 146 22.61 -6.81 -1.65
N GLY A 147 23.54 -6.16 -0.94
CA GLY A 147 24.48 -5.19 -1.51
C GLY A 147 23.81 -3.89 -1.97
N LEU A 148 22.65 -3.55 -1.38
CA LEU A 148 21.84 -2.40 -1.73
C LEU A 148 22.02 -1.24 -0.75
N PRO A 149 22.10 0.01 -1.22
CA PRO A 149 22.18 1.19 -0.35
C PRO A 149 20.79 1.60 0.18
N GLU A 150 20.74 2.28 1.33
CA GLU A 150 19.48 2.78 1.91
C GLU A 150 18.84 3.91 1.07
N ASP A 151 19.62 4.65 0.29
CA ASP A 151 19.10 5.71 -0.61
C ASP A 151 18.31 5.15 -1.82
N LEU A 152 18.22 3.82 -1.94
CA LEU A 152 17.32 3.11 -2.84
C LEU A 152 15.85 3.30 -2.45
N VAL A 153 15.58 3.61 -1.17
CA VAL A 153 14.21 3.85 -0.69
C VAL A 153 13.67 5.15 -1.30
N LEU A 154 12.56 5.03 -2.01
CA LEU A 154 11.85 6.13 -2.63
C LEU A 154 11.27 7.04 -1.54
N PRO A 155 11.67 8.32 -1.48
CA PRO A 155 11.05 9.26 -0.55
C PRO A 155 9.63 9.60 -1.00
N SER A 156 8.73 9.80 -0.04
CA SER A 156 7.49 10.51 -0.31
C SER A 156 7.70 12.01 -0.13
N ARG A 157 6.74 12.82 -0.58
CA ARG A 157 6.73 14.27 -0.26
C ARG A 157 6.52 14.56 1.23
N LYS A 158 6.12 13.56 2.03
CA LYS A 158 5.85 13.72 3.46
C LYS A 158 7.02 13.26 4.33
N HIS A 159 7.76 12.24 3.91
CA HIS A 159 8.82 11.64 4.71
C HIS A 159 9.93 11.05 3.82
N PRO A 160 11.22 11.21 4.19
CA PRO A 160 12.35 10.76 3.35
C PRO A 160 12.47 9.24 3.21
N LEU A 161 11.91 8.46 4.15
CA LEU A 161 12.06 7.00 4.17
C LEU A 161 10.77 6.21 3.96
N ALA A 162 9.62 6.89 3.87
CA ALA A 162 8.34 6.17 3.90
C ALA A 162 7.19 6.98 3.30
N PHE A 163 6.10 6.26 3.02
CA PHE A 163 4.80 6.77 2.65
C PHE A 163 3.84 6.55 3.85
N PRO A 164 3.49 7.60 4.62
CA PRO A 164 2.49 7.46 5.68
C PRO A 164 1.07 7.34 5.10
N GLU A 165 0.32 6.31 5.48
CA GLU A 165 -1.04 6.10 4.97
C GLU A 165 -2.00 7.22 5.33
N THR A 166 -1.94 7.76 6.55
CA THR A 166 -2.76 8.92 6.96
C THR A 166 -2.58 10.09 6.00
N TRP A 167 -1.35 10.34 5.56
CA TRP A 167 -1.07 11.42 4.62
C TRP A 167 -1.68 11.14 3.25
N LEU A 168 -1.52 9.92 2.72
CA LEU A 168 -2.15 9.49 1.47
C LEU A 168 -3.68 9.57 1.54
N LYS A 169 -4.26 9.13 2.65
CA LYS A 169 -5.69 9.23 2.97
C LYS A 169 -6.20 10.66 2.88
N TYR A 170 -5.56 11.61 3.57
CA TYR A 170 -5.98 13.01 3.51
C TYR A 170 -5.81 13.63 2.13
N ARG A 171 -4.80 13.20 1.36
CA ARG A 171 -4.66 13.63 -0.03
C ARG A 171 -5.79 13.12 -0.89
N PHE A 172 -6.15 11.84 -0.74
CA PHE A 172 -7.25 11.24 -1.48
C PHE A 172 -8.58 11.91 -1.16
N GLN A 173 -8.86 12.20 0.12
CA GLN A 173 -10.08 12.93 0.52
C GLN A 173 -10.19 14.29 -0.18
N LYS A 174 -9.09 15.06 -0.22
CA LYS A 174 -9.05 16.34 -0.94
C LYS A 174 -9.21 16.17 -2.46
N ALA A 175 -8.65 15.12 -3.03
CA ALA A 175 -8.80 14.81 -4.45
C ALA A 175 -10.23 14.36 -4.79
N ALA A 176 -10.85 13.53 -3.94
CA ALA A 176 -12.20 13.04 -4.09
C ALA A 176 -13.22 14.18 -4.15
N ASP A 177 -13.09 15.21 -3.30
CA ASP A 177 -13.94 16.41 -3.38
C ASP A 177 -13.87 17.11 -4.74
N LYS A 178 -12.69 17.13 -5.37
CA LYS A 178 -12.49 17.68 -6.72
C LYS A 178 -13.14 16.77 -7.77
N PHE A 179 -12.97 15.46 -7.67
CA PHE A 179 -13.55 14.51 -8.62
C PHE A 179 -15.07 14.45 -8.55
N VAL A 180 -15.67 14.60 -7.35
CA VAL A 180 -17.12 14.75 -7.18
C VAL A 180 -17.61 16.01 -7.93
N LYS A 181 -16.93 17.15 -7.76
CA LYS A 181 -17.28 18.39 -8.48
C LYS A 181 -17.12 18.27 -10.01
N GLN A 182 -16.26 17.38 -10.47
CA GLN A 182 -16.05 17.09 -11.89
C GLN A 182 -17.02 16.03 -12.43
N GLY A 183 -17.86 15.42 -11.59
CA GLY A 183 -18.76 14.33 -11.98
C GLY A 183 -18.05 13.01 -12.26
N LEU A 184 -16.82 12.83 -11.77
CA LEU A 184 -16.03 11.60 -11.94
C LEU A 184 -16.17 10.63 -10.75
N LEU A 185 -16.66 11.12 -9.61
CA LEU A 185 -17.09 10.31 -8.46
C LEU A 185 -18.51 10.71 -8.07
N GLU A 186 -19.28 9.75 -7.56
CA GLU A 186 -20.63 10.00 -7.07
C GLU A 186 -20.65 10.17 -5.56
N LYS A 187 -21.25 11.26 -5.08
CA LYS A 187 -21.52 11.47 -3.66
C LYS A 187 -22.98 11.16 -3.34
N ARG A 188 -23.21 10.23 -2.43
CA ARG A 188 -24.52 9.82 -1.93
C ARG A 188 -24.68 10.22 -0.47
N PHE A 189 -25.92 10.45 -0.06
CA PHE A 189 -26.28 10.65 1.34
C PHE A 189 -26.96 9.38 1.84
N LEU A 190 -26.49 8.84 2.95
CA LEU A 190 -27.06 7.69 3.63
C LEU A 190 -28.13 8.20 4.60
N GLY A 191 -29.29 7.54 4.61
CA GLY A 191 -30.45 7.93 5.41
C GLY A 191 -31.35 8.95 4.68
N ALA A 192 -32.44 8.46 4.10
CA ALA A 192 -33.52 9.29 3.56
C ALA A 192 -34.71 9.45 4.52
N ASP A 193 -34.69 8.75 5.66
CA ASP A 193 -35.77 8.78 6.64
C ASP A 193 -35.23 9.35 7.97
N GLU A 194 -35.46 10.66 8.13
CA GLU A 194 -35.21 11.52 9.31
C GLU A 194 -33.78 11.52 9.89
N PRO A 195 -32.96 12.54 9.59
CA PRO A 195 -31.70 12.76 10.29
C PRO A 195 -31.99 13.24 11.71
N GLU A 196 -31.60 12.46 12.74
CA GLU A 196 -31.26 13.07 14.02
C GLU A 196 -30.22 14.17 13.76
N GLU A 197 -30.45 15.33 14.38
CA GLU A 197 -29.79 16.60 14.06
C GLU A 197 -28.28 16.47 13.81
N GLY A 198 -27.86 16.73 12.57
CA GLY A 198 -26.52 17.24 12.28
C GLY A 198 -25.47 16.29 11.68
N VAL A 199 -25.71 14.97 11.61
CA VAL A 199 -24.77 14.04 10.97
C VAL A 199 -25.43 13.37 9.77
N ARG A 200 -25.23 13.96 8.58
CA ARG A 200 -25.57 13.28 7.33
C ARG A 200 -24.41 12.36 6.97
N ASP A 201 -24.60 11.07 7.18
CA ASP A 201 -23.70 10.07 6.66
C ASP A 201 -23.62 10.20 5.14
N THR A 202 -22.41 10.28 4.61
CA THR A 202 -22.17 10.46 3.17
C THR A 202 -21.24 9.38 2.67
N GLU A 203 -21.52 8.92 1.46
CA GLU A 203 -20.66 8.00 0.73
C GLU A 203 -20.14 8.67 -0.53
N VAL A 204 -18.86 8.44 -0.84
CA VAL A 204 -18.27 8.77 -2.12
C VAL A 204 -17.87 7.45 -2.78
N ALA A 205 -18.39 7.21 -3.98
CA ALA A 205 -18.18 5.98 -4.72
C ALA A 205 -17.64 6.25 -6.12
N PHE A 206 -16.82 5.32 -6.61
CA PHE A 206 -16.48 5.21 -8.02
C PHE A 206 -17.48 4.25 -8.69
N VAL A 207 -18.00 4.64 -9.85
CA VAL A 207 -18.88 3.79 -10.66
C VAL A 207 -18.02 3.24 -11.79
N ASP A 208 -17.85 1.92 -11.81
CA ASP A 208 -17.06 1.27 -12.87
C ASP A 208 -17.83 1.18 -14.19
N ALA A 209 -17.16 0.69 -15.24
CA ALA A 209 -17.72 0.63 -16.59
C ALA A 209 -19.00 -0.23 -16.69
N ASP A 210 -19.18 -1.17 -15.75
CA ASP A 210 -20.34 -2.06 -15.66
C ASP A 210 -21.47 -1.45 -14.79
N GLY A 211 -21.27 -0.25 -14.26
CA GLY A 211 -22.23 0.44 -13.41
C GLY A 211 -22.18 0.01 -11.93
N ASN A 212 -21.16 -0.74 -11.51
CA ASN A 212 -21.05 -1.17 -10.12
C ASN A 212 -20.48 -0.05 -9.25
N TYR A 213 -21.09 0.15 -8.09
CA TYR A 213 -20.64 1.12 -7.10
C TYR A 213 -19.51 0.52 -6.26
N ARG A 214 -18.39 1.25 -6.19
CA ARG A 214 -17.26 0.95 -5.30
C ARG A 214 -17.07 2.08 -4.32
N THR A 215 -17.52 1.88 -3.07
CA THR A 215 -17.43 2.88 -2.01
C THR A 215 -15.98 3.14 -1.62
N LEU A 216 -15.55 4.40 -1.69
CA LEU A 216 -14.17 4.84 -1.41
C LEU A 216 -14.06 5.59 -0.11
N ILE A 217 -15.11 6.34 0.22
CA ILE A 217 -15.25 7.08 1.46
C ILE A 217 -16.64 6.77 1.98
N SER A 218 -16.75 6.29 3.21
CA SER A 218 -18.03 6.14 3.91
C SER A 218 -17.94 6.88 5.24
N CYS A 219 -18.91 7.75 5.51
CA CYS A 219 -18.95 8.60 6.72
C CYS A 219 -17.65 9.41 6.94
N GLY A 220 -17.02 9.88 5.86
CA GLY A 220 -15.75 10.62 5.92
C GLY A 220 -14.50 9.75 6.18
N VAL A 221 -14.65 8.43 6.29
CA VAL A 221 -13.55 7.48 6.44
C VAL A 221 -13.20 6.88 5.08
N THR A 222 -11.98 7.12 4.64
CA THR A 222 -11.40 6.50 3.44
C THR A 222 -10.87 5.11 3.79
N GLY A 223 -11.21 4.11 2.98
CA GLY A 223 -10.61 2.78 3.05
C GLY A 223 -9.27 2.70 2.31
N CYS A 224 -8.58 1.56 2.41
CA CYS A 224 -7.24 1.36 1.85
C CYS A 224 -7.14 1.68 0.35
N ALA A 225 -8.24 1.52 -0.40
CA ALA A 225 -8.31 1.86 -1.83
C ALA A 225 -7.88 3.32 -2.12
N GLY A 226 -8.26 4.28 -1.27
CA GLY A 226 -7.89 5.69 -1.47
C GLY A 226 -6.41 5.96 -1.22
N GLU A 227 -5.82 5.29 -0.24
CA GLU A 227 -4.39 5.39 0.07
C GLU A 227 -3.54 4.81 -1.07
N ILE A 228 -3.90 3.62 -1.56
CA ILE A 228 -3.28 2.99 -2.72
C ILE A 228 -3.41 3.86 -3.97
N THR A 229 -4.57 4.49 -4.18
CA THR A 229 -4.80 5.39 -5.31
C THR A 229 -3.79 6.55 -5.29
N GLU A 230 -3.64 7.24 -4.16
CA GLU A 230 -2.68 8.34 -4.06
C GLU A 230 -1.23 7.86 -4.10
N MET A 231 -0.90 6.70 -3.54
CA MET A 231 0.46 6.14 -3.59
C MET A 231 0.90 5.91 -5.04
N ILE A 232 0.06 5.27 -5.85
CA ILE A 232 0.36 5.00 -7.27
C ILE A 232 0.49 6.32 -8.03
N ALA A 233 -0.37 7.31 -7.72
CA ALA A 233 -0.27 8.64 -8.31
C ALA A 233 1.04 9.36 -7.93
N GLU A 234 1.53 9.21 -6.69
CA GLU A 234 2.82 9.76 -6.26
C GLU A 234 3.99 9.09 -6.99
N VAL A 235 3.97 7.77 -7.09
CA VAL A 235 4.98 7.00 -7.83
C VAL A 235 5.01 7.41 -9.30
N HIS A 236 3.85 7.57 -9.94
CA HIS A 236 3.76 8.06 -11.31
C HIS A 236 4.28 9.49 -11.48
N ARG A 237 3.96 10.39 -10.54
CA ARG A 237 4.47 11.78 -10.52
C ARG A 237 5.98 11.85 -10.31
N ALA A 238 6.57 10.88 -9.60
CA ALA A 238 8.01 10.73 -9.46
C ALA A 238 8.72 10.22 -10.73
N GLY A 239 7.96 9.89 -11.79
CA GLY A 239 8.50 9.49 -13.09
C GLY A 239 8.49 7.98 -13.33
N HIS A 240 8.13 7.18 -12.32
CA HIS A 240 8.07 5.73 -12.46
C HIS A 240 6.79 5.28 -13.17
N ARG A 241 6.89 4.20 -13.95
CA ARG A 241 5.77 3.64 -14.71
C ARG A 241 5.47 2.19 -14.37
N THR A 242 6.24 1.60 -13.47
CA THR A 242 6.05 0.22 -13.03
C THR A 242 6.13 0.19 -11.51
N ILE A 243 5.12 -0.40 -10.85
CA ILE A 243 5.14 -0.66 -9.41
C ILE A 243 4.72 -2.10 -9.11
N LEU A 244 5.46 -2.76 -8.23
CA LEU A 244 5.05 -4.00 -7.55
C LEU A 244 4.55 -3.66 -6.15
N ILE A 245 3.39 -4.19 -5.78
CA ILE A 245 2.78 -4.03 -4.45
C ILE A 245 2.63 -5.40 -3.83
N PHE A 246 3.35 -5.66 -2.74
CA PHE A 246 3.00 -6.75 -1.83
C PHE A 246 1.88 -6.29 -0.90
N ALA A 247 0.74 -6.98 -0.95
CA ALA A 247 -0.44 -6.64 -0.16
C ALA A 247 -0.97 -7.88 0.58
N PRO A 248 -1.38 -7.76 1.84
CA PRO A 248 -2.03 -8.88 2.52
C PRO A 248 -3.26 -9.39 1.78
N GLY A 249 -3.53 -10.70 1.84
CA GLY A 249 -4.68 -11.32 1.15
C GLY A 249 -6.01 -10.66 1.54
N GLU A 250 -6.18 -10.33 2.83
CA GLU A 250 -7.35 -9.58 3.34
C GLU A 250 -7.51 -8.18 2.72
N CYS A 251 -6.42 -7.59 2.24
CA CYS A 251 -6.38 -6.26 1.62
C CYS A 251 -6.44 -6.31 0.09
N LEU A 252 -6.40 -7.50 -0.54
CA LEU A 252 -6.26 -7.62 -2.00
C LEU A 252 -7.37 -6.89 -2.76
N MET A 253 -8.63 -7.06 -2.36
CA MET A 253 -9.78 -6.42 -3.03
C MET A 253 -9.76 -4.88 -2.90
N PRO A 254 -9.55 -4.29 -1.71
CA PRO A 254 -9.31 -2.86 -1.56
C PRO A 254 -8.13 -2.34 -2.40
N VAL A 255 -7.00 -3.05 -2.42
CA VAL A 255 -5.81 -2.64 -3.19
C VAL A 255 -6.11 -2.67 -4.68
N GLN A 256 -6.70 -3.74 -5.21
CA GLN A 256 -7.12 -3.83 -6.61
C GLN A 256 -8.08 -2.70 -7.00
N THR A 257 -9.05 -2.39 -6.12
CA THR A 257 -9.96 -1.26 -6.32
C THR A 257 -9.21 0.06 -6.40
N GLY A 258 -8.26 0.29 -5.49
CA GLY A 258 -7.39 1.48 -5.53
C GLY A 258 -6.56 1.58 -6.81
N VAL A 259 -6.04 0.47 -7.33
CA VAL A 259 -5.33 0.42 -8.61
C VAL A 259 -6.24 0.80 -9.78
N GLU A 260 -7.42 0.18 -9.88
CA GLU A 260 -8.36 0.45 -10.96
C GLU A 260 -8.79 1.92 -10.97
N ILE A 261 -9.00 2.51 -9.79
CA ILE A 261 -9.31 3.93 -9.64
C ILE A 261 -8.12 4.78 -10.03
N ALA A 262 -6.91 4.48 -9.57
CA ALA A 262 -5.72 5.25 -9.94
C ALA A 262 -5.56 5.31 -11.45
N LEU A 263 -5.62 4.17 -12.12
CA LEU A 263 -5.42 4.08 -13.56
C LEU A 263 -6.54 4.78 -14.34
N SER A 264 -7.80 4.59 -13.93
CA SER A 264 -8.97 5.12 -14.65
C SER A 264 -9.25 6.60 -14.37
N LEU A 265 -9.16 7.01 -13.10
CA LEU A 265 -9.57 8.34 -12.64
C LEU A 265 -8.46 9.38 -12.80
N TYR A 266 -7.19 8.99 -12.60
CA TYR A 266 -6.06 9.91 -12.68
C TYR A 266 -5.41 9.89 -14.08
N GLY A 267 -5.83 8.97 -14.95
CA GLY A 267 -5.32 8.86 -16.32
C GLY A 267 -3.82 8.58 -16.37
N LEU A 268 -3.35 7.65 -15.53
CA LEU A 268 -1.92 7.36 -15.33
C LEU A 268 -1.34 6.55 -16.49
N ARG A 269 -1.35 7.09 -17.71
CA ARG A 269 -0.97 6.39 -18.95
C ARG A 269 0.38 5.67 -18.88
N GLY A 270 0.39 4.45 -19.41
CA GLY A 270 1.59 3.61 -19.43
C GLY A 270 1.98 3.06 -18.06
N MET A 271 1.16 3.26 -17.03
CA MET A 271 1.42 2.69 -15.71
C MET A 271 1.09 1.20 -15.70
N ARG A 272 2.04 0.42 -15.18
CA ARG A 272 1.91 -1.00 -14.87
C ARG A 272 1.93 -1.17 -13.37
N VAL A 273 0.94 -1.88 -12.85
CA VAL A 273 0.84 -2.21 -11.42
C VAL A 273 0.73 -3.72 -11.28
N VAL A 274 1.71 -4.34 -10.63
CA VAL A 274 1.68 -5.74 -10.24
C VAL A 274 1.30 -5.79 -8.75
N ILE A 275 0.34 -6.63 -8.40
CA ILE A 275 -0.04 -6.90 -7.01
C ILE A 275 0.21 -8.37 -6.75
N ALA A 276 0.92 -8.68 -5.67
CA ALA A 276 1.11 -10.02 -5.16
C ALA A 276 0.64 -10.09 -3.70
N ASP A 277 -0.02 -11.19 -3.30
CA ASP A 277 -0.45 -11.41 -1.91
C ASP A 277 0.33 -12.52 -1.19
N PRO A 278 1.55 -12.23 -0.70
CA PRO A 278 2.36 -13.22 0.00
C PRO A 278 1.84 -13.53 1.43
N GLY A 279 0.53 -13.72 1.64
CA GLY A 279 -0.09 -13.79 2.97
C GLY A 279 -0.11 -12.42 3.65
N GLY A 280 -0.31 -12.36 4.97
CA GLY A 280 -0.26 -11.11 5.76
C GLY A 280 -1.35 -10.96 6.83
N SER A 281 -2.00 -12.06 7.21
CA SER A 281 -3.03 -12.13 8.25
C SER A 281 -2.58 -12.99 9.45
N GLY A 282 -1.27 -13.00 9.74
CA GLY A 282 -0.69 -13.68 10.90
C GLY A 282 0.10 -14.97 10.58
N GLU A 283 0.34 -15.26 9.31
CA GLU A 283 1.15 -16.40 8.87
C GLU A 283 2.59 -16.28 9.40
N MET A 284 3.12 -17.39 9.90
CA MET A 284 4.41 -17.46 10.58
C MET A 284 5.50 -18.15 9.75
N SER A 285 5.16 -18.65 8.56
CA SER A 285 6.09 -19.32 7.65
C SER A 285 5.67 -19.20 6.19
N GLU A 286 6.63 -19.40 5.28
CA GLU A 286 6.37 -19.47 3.83
C GLU A 286 5.42 -20.63 3.49
N ASP A 287 5.52 -21.77 4.17
CA ASP A 287 4.63 -22.91 3.97
C ASP A 287 3.15 -22.55 4.27
N GLU A 288 2.90 -21.75 5.31
CA GLU A 288 1.56 -21.25 5.63
C GLU A 288 1.04 -20.27 4.56
N ILE A 289 1.93 -19.42 4.02
CA ILE A 289 1.60 -18.47 2.95
C ILE A 289 1.21 -19.21 1.68
N TYR A 290 2.08 -20.09 1.18
CA TYR A 290 1.89 -20.74 -0.12
C TYR A 290 0.93 -21.93 -0.08
N GLY A 291 0.64 -22.47 1.12
CA GLY A 291 -0.38 -23.50 1.31
C GLY A 291 -1.79 -23.07 0.88
N ASN A 292 -2.06 -21.75 0.81
CA ASN A 292 -3.35 -21.20 0.40
C ASN A 292 -3.41 -20.73 -1.08
N LEU A 293 -2.34 -20.94 -1.84
CA LEU A 293 -2.07 -20.28 -3.13
C LEU A 293 -2.00 -18.75 -3.00
N VAL A 294 -1.10 -18.14 -3.77
CA VAL A 294 -0.87 -16.70 -3.82
C VAL A 294 -1.37 -16.16 -5.15
N SER A 295 -2.19 -15.12 -5.09
CA SER A 295 -2.65 -14.30 -6.21
C SER A 295 -1.55 -13.35 -6.69
N VAL A 296 -1.33 -13.36 -8.00
CA VAL A 296 -0.58 -12.32 -8.71
C VAL A 296 -1.50 -11.70 -9.75
N SER A 297 -1.71 -10.40 -9.66
CA SER A 297 -2.57 -9.65 -10.57
C SER A 297 -1.82 -8.48 -11.18
N THR A 298 -1.91 -8.30 -12.50
CA THR A 298 -1.25 -7.19 -13.20
C THR A 298 -2.26 -6.31 -13.88
N PHE A 299 -2.13 -5.00 -13.68
CA PHE A 299 -2.95 -3.96 -14.26
C PHE A 299 -2.09 -3.09 -15.19
N ARG A 300 -2.64 -2.71 -16.34
CA ARG A 300 -1.97 -1.83 -17.31
C ARG A 300 -2.95 -0.80 -17.85
N SER A 301 -2.54 0.47 -17.87
CA SER A 301 -3.26 1.60 -18.51
C SER A 301 -2.66 1.99 -19.85
#